data_AF-A0A9D9H0B0-F1
#
_entry.id   AF-A0A9D9H0B0-F1
#
_cell.length_a   1.000
_cell.length_b   1.000
_cell.length_c   1.000
_cell.angle_alpha   90.00
_cell.angle_beta   90.00
_cell.angle_gamma   90.00
#
_symmetry.space_group_name_H-M   'P 1'
#
loop_
_entity.id
_entity.type
_entity.pdbx_description
1 polymer ?
#
loop_
_entity_poly.entity_id
_entity_poly.type
_entity_poly.pdbx_seq_one_letter_code
_entity_poly.pdbx_strand_id
1 'polypeptide(L)'
;MTQQTVHEPNSAIDQIRQTRIQKLTDLADKGVNPYPYVFDKNADAADLQEKYKDLAAGEETEDVYSVAGRVMAIRNTGMFIDLMDASGKI
;
A
#
# COMPACT_ATOMS: atom_id res chain seq x y z
N MET A 1 -15.94 -17.59 36.49
CA MET A 1 -16.21 -16.29 35.85
C MET A 1 -14.87 -15.67 35.48
N THR A 2 -14.39 -15.94 34.26
CA THR A 2 -13.13 -15.40 33.75
C THR A 2 -13.34 -13.93 33.41
N GLN A 3 -12.86 -13.04 34.28
CA GLN A 3 -12.82 -11.61 34.00
C GLN A 3 -11.89 -11.36 32.82
N GLN A 4 -12.49 -11.04 31.68
CA GLN A 4 -11.80 -10.56 30.49
C GLN A 4 -11.35 -9.14 30.80
N THR A 5 -10.07 -8.97 31.12
CA THR A 5 -9.45 -7.65 31.29
C THR A 5 -9.52 -6.94 29.94
N VAL A 6 -10.41 -5.96 29.83
CA VAL A 6 -10.47 -5.07 28.67
C VAL A 6 -9.19 -4.23 28.71
N HIS A 7 -8.21 -4.59 27.89
CA HIS A 7 -6.97 -3.83 27.76
C HIS A 7 -7.29 -2.53 27.03
N GLU A 8 -7.53 -1.44 27.78
CA GLU A 8 -7.64 -0.11 27.19
C GLU A 8 -6.34 0.21 26.43
N PRO A 9 -6.41 0.59 25.13
CA PRO A 9 -5.24 0.91 24.34
C PRO A 9 -4.68 2.27 24.80
N ASN A 10 -3.84 2.24 25.84
CA ASN A 10 -3.30 3.44 26.47
C ASN A 10 -2.08 4.03 25.73
N SER A 11 -1.73 3.48 24.55
CA SER A 11 -0.61 3.93 23.71
C SER A 11 -1.07 4.35 22.31
N ALA A 12 -0.39 5.34 21.72
CA ALA A 12 -0.64 5.78 20.34
C ALA A 12 -0.47 4.63 19.31
N ILE A 13 0.42 3.67 19.59
CA ILE A 13 0.64 2.50 18.74
C ILE A 13 -0.59 1.59 18.75
N ASP A 14 -1.21 1.37 19.90
CA ASP A 14 -2.40 0.54 20.01
C ASP A 14 -3.59 1.17 19.28
N GLN A 15 -3.76 2.49 19.38
CA GLN A 15 -4.80 3.21 18.63
C GLN A 15 -4.62 3.08 17.11
N ILE A 16 -3.39 3.18 16.62
CA ILE A 16 -3.07 2.96 15.19
C ILE A 16 -3.40 1.52 14.79
N ARG A 17 -3.04 0.54 15.63
CA ARG A 17 -3.32 -0.87 15.39
C ARG A 17 -4.83 -1.12 15.32
N GLN A 18 -5.60 -0.63 16.28
CA GLN A 18 -7.06 -0.77 16.30
C GLN A 18 -7.70 -0.17 15.05
N THR A 19 -7.25 1.01 14.63
CA THR A 19 -7.72 1.65 13.39
C THR A 19 -7.47 0.77 12.16
N ARG A 20 -6.31 0.10 12.08
CA ARG A 20 -6.00 -0.82 10.96
C ARG A 20 -6.85 -2.07 10.99
N ILE A 21 -7.13 -2.62 12.17
CA ILE A 21 -8.03 -3.78 12.34
C ILE A 21 -9.45 -3.40 11.92
N GLN A 22 -9.95 -2.24 12.31
CA GLN A 22 -11.27 -1.77 11.89
C GLN A 22 -11.38 -1.69 10.36
N LYS A 23 -10.38 -1.09 9.68
CA LYS A 23 -10.35 -1.02 8.21
C LYS A 23 -10.33 -2.41 7.56
N LEU A 24 -9.68 -3.38 8.19
CA LEU A 24 -9.67 -4.77 7.71
C LEU A 24 -11.06 -5.39 7.80
N THR A 25 -11.78 -5.18 8.91
CA THR A 25 -13.18 -5.62 9.05
C THR A 25 -14.08 -4.95 8.02
N ASP A 26 -13.95 -3.64 7.82
CA ASP A 26 -14.74 -2.89 6.84
C ASP A 26 -14.53 -3.39 5.40
N LEU A 27 -13.33 -3.87 5.06
CA LEU A 27 -13.05 -4.49 3.76
C LEU A 27 -13.70 -5.87 3.65
N ALA A 28 -13.63 -6.68 4.70
CA ALA A 28 -14.26 -8.00 4.76
C ALA A 28 -15.79 -7.90 4.65
N ASP A 29 -16.41 -6.94 5.33
CA ASP A 29 -17.86 -6.68 5.28
C ASP A 29 -18.33 -6.25 3.88
N LYS A 30 -17.44 -5.62 3.09
CA LYS A 30 -17.67 -5.30 1.68
C LYS A 30 -17.43 -6.48 0.74
N GLY A 31 -17.08 -7.66 1.25
CA GLY A 31 -16.76 -8.84 0.46
C GLY A 31 -15.40 -8.77 -0.24
N VAL A 32 -14.52 -7.84 0.15
CA VAL A 32 -13.18 -7.70 -0.42
C VAL A 32 -12.19 -8.50 0.43
N ASN A 33 -11.47 -9.45 -0.19
CA ASN A 33 -10.38 -10.16 0.48
C ASN A 33 -9.15 -9.22 0.63
N PRO A 34 -8.75 -8.84 1.86
CA PRO A 34 -7.59 -7.96 2.08
C PRO A 34 -6.25 -8.64 1.76
N TYR A 35 -6.23 -9.98 1.67
CA TYR A 35 -5.05 -10.80 1.41
C TYR A 35 -5.31 -11.73 0.21
N PRO A 36 -5.40 -11.19 -1.01
CA PRO A 36 -5.53 -12.01 -2.20
C PRO A 36 -4.28 -12.88 -2.41
N TYR A 37 -4.46 -14.05 -3.01
CA TYR A 37 -3.39 -15.03 -3.21
C TYR A 37 -2.40 -14.64 -4.30
N VAL A 38 -2.86 -13.89 -5.30
CA VAL A 38 -2.07 -13.55 -6.49
C VAL A 38 -2.37 -12.10 -6.88
N PHE A 39 -1.33 -11.43 -7.36
CA PHE A 39 -1.43 -10.17 -8.07
C PHE A 39 -0.52 -10.25 -9.31
N ASP A 40 -1.07 -9.96 -10.49
CA ASP A 40 -0.37 -10.07 -11.76
C ASP A 40 0.52 -8.84 -12.01
N LYS A 41 1.65 -8.79 -11.29
CA LYS A 41 2.70 -7.79 -11.49
C LYS A 41 3.42 -8.06 -12.80
N ASN A 42 3.63 -7.02 -13.63
CA ASN A 42 4.32 -7.15 -14.92
C ASN A 42 5.59 -6.28 -15.06
N ALA A 43 5.94 -5.48 -14.05
CA ALA A 43 7.15 -4.65 -14.04
C ALA A 43 7.72 -4.46 -12.63
N ASP A 44 9.03 -4.29 -12.55
CA ASP A 44 9.76 -3.89 -11.36
C ASP A 44 10.10 -2.39 -11.41
N ALA A 45 10.11 -1.73 -10.25
CA ALA A 45 10.35 -0.30 -10.12
C ALA A 45 11.69 0.12 -10.72
N ALA A 46 12.76 -0.62 -10.48
CA ALA A 46 14.09 -0.30 -11.01
C ALA A 46 14.14 -0.33 -12.54
N ASP A 47 13.46 -1.31 -13.16
CA ASP A 47 13.41 -1.42 -14.63
C ASP A 47 12.69 -0.24 -15.26
N LEU A 48 11.59 0.21 -14.63
CA LEU A 48 10.85 1.39 -15.09
C LEU A 48 11.66 2.68 -14.90
N GLN A 49 12.34 2.84 -13.77
CA GLN A 49 13.23 3.99 -13.53
C GLN A 49 14.35 4.06 -14.56
N GLU A 50 14.97 2.93 -14.91
CA GLU A 50 16.01 2.89 -15.95
C GLU A 50 15.44 3.14 -17.34
N LYS A 51 14.29 2.53 -17.68
CA LYS A 51 13.64 2.69 -18.99
C LYS A 51 13.28 4.15 -19.29
N TYR A 52 12.81 4.89 -18.28
CA TYR A 52 12.34 6.28 -18.43
C TYR A 52 13.30 7.32 -17.88
N LYS A 53 14.55 6.97 -17.59
CA LYS A 53 15.54 7.91 -17.02
C LYS A 53 15.77 9.17 -17.87
N ASP A 54 15.60 9.05 -19.18
CA ASP A 54 15.83 10.10 -20.17
C ASP A 54 14.52 10.73 -20.69
N LEU A 55 13.36 10.35 -20.12
CA LEU A 55 12.06 10.91 -20.49
C LEU A 55 12.00 12.40 -20.10
N ALA A 56 11.64 13.27 -21.05
CA ALA A 56 11.63 14.70 -20.79
C ALA A 56 10.49 15.11 -19.84
N ALA A 57 10.71 16.19 -19.08
CA ALA A 57 9.68 16.71 -18.20
C ALA A 57 8.47 17.21 -19.01
N GLY A 58 7.28 16.70 -18.68
CA GLY A 58 6.03 17.00 -19.39
C GLY A 58 5.77 16.11 -20.61
N GLU A 59 6.67 15.16 -20.90
CA GLU A 59 6.43 14.11 -21.88
C GLU A 59 5.64 12.96 -21.25
N GLU A 60 4.67 12.43 -21.98
CA GLU A 60 3.81 11.33 -21.55
C GLU A 60 3.98 10.16 -22.51
N THR A 61 3.83 8.94 -21.99
CA THR A 61 3.88 7.70 -22.77
C THR A 61 2.55 6.97 -22.66
N GLU A 62 2.24 6.13 -23.64
CA GLU A 62 1.03 5.29 -23.63
C GLU A 62 1.26 3.91 -22.97
N ASP A 63 2.44 3.69 -22.38
CA ASP A 63 2.81 2.41 -21.78
C ASP A 63 2.01 2.15 -20.49
N VAL A 64 1.48 0.93 -20.34
CA VAL A 64 0.65 0.53 -19.20
C VAL A 64 1.31 -0.61 -18.43
N TYR A 65 1.48 -0.42 -17.11
CA TYR A 65 2.10 -1.39 -16.21
C TYR A 65 1.26 -1.67 -14.97
N SER A 66 1.45 -2.87 -14.42
CA SER A 66 0.92 -3.31 -13.13
C SER A 66 2.10 -3.56 -12.19
N VAL A 67 2.22 -2.72 -11.17
CA VAL A 67 3.30 -2.74 -10.17
C VAL A 67 2.76 -3.09 -8.79
N ALA A 68 3.60 -3.65 -7.93
CA ALA A 68 3.25 -3.97 -6.55
C ALA A 68 4.44 -3.76 -5.62
N GLY A 69 4.18 -3.22 -4.43
CA GLY A 69 5.20 -2.95 -3.43
C GLY A 69 4.61 -2.50 -2.10
N ARG A 70 5.48 -2.08 -1.19
CA ARG A 70 5.12 -1.50 0.10
C ARG A 70 4.89 0.00 -0.05
N VAL A 71 3.75 0.48 0.42
CA VAL A 71 3.49 1.92 0.52
C VAL A 71 4.34 2.52 1.64
N MET A 72 5.24 3.43 1.28
CA MET A 72 6.16 4.09 2.22
C MET A 72 5.67 5.48 2.62
N ALA A 73 4.99 6.19 1.73
CA ALA A 73 4.36 7.47 2.00
C ALA A 73 3.05 7.63 1.21
N ILE A 74 2.10 8.35 1.80
CA ILE A 74 0.83 8.72 1.17
C ILE A 74 0.62 10.20 1.41
N ARG A 75 0.35 10.97 0.35
CA ARG A 75 0.16 12.42 0.41
C ARG A 75 -1.14 12.80 -0.30
N ASN A 76 -1.68 13.96 0.05
CA ASN A 76 -2.89 14.54 -0.54
C ASN A 76 -4.06 13.52 -0.62
N THR A 77 -4.35 12.85 0.49
CA THR A 77 -5.46 11.88 0.58
C THR A 77 -5.35 10.74 -0.45
N GLY A 78 -4.13 10.31 -0.78
CA GLY A 78 -3.90 9.18 -1.70
C GLY A 78 -3.69 9.57 -3.16
N MET A 79 -3.63 10.86 -3.48
CA MET A 79 -3.27 11.28 -4.84
C MET A 79 -1.81 10.97 -5.20
N PHE A 80 -0.92 10.96 -4.20
CA PHE A 80 0.48 10.61 -4.39
C PHE A 80 0.89 9.53 -3.40
N ILE A 81 1.48 8.47 -3.93
CA ILE A 81 1.92 7.30 -3.17
C ILE A 81 3.35 6.99 -3.57
N ASP A 82 4.21 6.84 -2.57
CA ASP A 82 5.56 6.31 -2.76
C ASP A 82 5.51 4.80 -2.53
N LEU A 83 5.80 4.02 -3.57
CA LEU A 83 5.74 2.57 -3.54
C LEU A 83 7.16 2.01 -3.61
N MET A 84 7.49 1.07 -2.72
CA MET A 84 8.80 0.43 -2.66
C MET A 84 8.67 -1.07 -2.86
N ASP A 85 9.19 -1.59 -3.95
CA ASP A 85 9.27 -3.02 -4.21
C ASP A 85 10.66 -3.57 -3.83
N ALA A 86 10.96 -4.82 -4.22
CA ALA A 86 12.25 -5.44 -3.92
C ALA A 86 13.42 -4.83 -4.70
N SER A 87 13.14 -4.18 -5.83
CA SER A 87 14.13 -3.59 -6.74
C SER A 87 14.40 -2.11 -6.43
N GLY A 88 13.40 -1.37 -5.95
CA GLY A 88 13.55 0.06 -5.72
C GLY A 88 12.24 0.79 -5.42
N LYS A 89 12.25 2.09 -5.69
CA LYS A 89 11.14 3.01 -5.41
C LYS A 89 10.52 3.49 -6.73
N ILE A 90 9.19 3.58 -6.74
CA ILE A 90 8.39 4.29 -7.73
C ILE A 90 7.48 5.33 -7.05
#